data_AF-A0A1J4KJV3-F1
#
_entry.id   AF-A0A1J4KJV3-F1
#
_cell.length_a   1.000
_cell.length_b   1.000
_cell.length_c   1.000
_cell.angle_alpha   90.00
_cell.angle_beta   90.00
_cell.angle_gamma   90.00
#
_symmetry.space_group_name_H-M   'P 1'
#
loop_
_entity.id
_entity.type
_entity.pdbx_description
1 polymer ?
#
loop_
_entity_poly.entity_id
_entity_poly.type
_entity_poly.pdbx_seq_one_letter_code
_entity_poly.pdbx_strand_id
1 'polypeptide(L)'
;MNPTFEFSFNFYTLSPEKVKHFLFRAMQEKRALPSIYDFTLPTEISQLFSAQESLHQFSKPTSNDVYYQRNIRGWSDDEDNLLRQAVSQFKGREIKWEVVARNVPRRNMKQCRERWEFHLNPNINKEPFTPSEDRHIITQQRKLGNRWTIIAEQLPGRTSSSVKNRWYTVLKKLTPKEVNQILNYQAVIQSSTAKLHKK
;
A
#
# COMPACT_ATOMS: atom_id res chain seq x y z
N MET A 1 70.13 10.31 -12.85
CA MET A 1 69.93 10.60 -11.41
C MET A 1 68.47 11.00 -11.23
N ASN A 2 67.72 10.22 -10.47
CA ASN A 2 66.36 10.52 -9.96
C ASN A 2 66.43 11.66 -8.90
N PRO A 3 65.31 12.29 -8.45
CA PRO A 3 63.91 11.87 -8.59
C PRO A 3 62.89 12.96 -8.94
N THR A 4 61.82 12.56 -9.64
CA THR A 4 60.52 13.23 -9.65
C THR A 4 59.68 12.73 -8.47
N PHE A 5 59.23 13.65 -7.61
CA PHE A 5 58.33 13.35 -6.49
C PHE A 5 56.88 13.36 -6.98
N GLU A 6 56.36 12.19 -7.40
CA GLU A 6 54.92 12.01 -7.58
C GLU A 6 54.27 11.73 -6.23
N PHE A 7 53.47 12.68 -5.75
CA PHE A 7 52.62 12.50 -4.57
C PHE A 7 51.38 11.67 -4.96
N SER A 8 51.49 10.35 -4.92
CA SER A 8 50.31 9.47 -4.97
C SER A 8 49.52 9.60 -3.66
N PHE A 9 48.42 10.34 -3.69
CA PHE A 9 47.54 10.49 -2.52
C PHE A 9 46.70 9.21 -2.36
N ASN A 10 47.11 8.34 -1.44
CA ASN A 10 46.44 7.05 -1.20
C ASN A 10 45.28 7.25 -0.22
N PHE A 11 44.03 7.29 -0.72
CA PHE A 11 42.84 7.64 0.06
C PHE A 11 42.40 6.58 1.08
N TYR A 12 42.97 5.37 1.04
CA TYR A 12 42.57 4.26 1.90
C TYR A 12 43.12 4.30 3.33
N THR A 13 43.87 5.35 3.70
CA THR A 13 44.31 5.58 5.11
C THR A 13 43.53 6.71 5.81
N LEU A 14 42.53 7.29 5.14
CA LEU A 14 41.82 8.45 5.66
C LEU A 14 40.57 8.04 6.44
N SER A 15 40.53 8.45 7.72
CA SER A 15 39.34 8.35 8.56
C SER A 15 38.11 9.01 7.87
N PRO A 16 36.87 8.53 8.12
CA PRO A 16 35.65 9.02 7.48
C PRO A 16 35.48 10.55 7.49
N GLU A 17 36.02 11.22 8.50
CA GLU A 17 35.95 12.69 8.62
C GLU A 17 36.88 13.41 7.63
N LYS A 18 38.01 12.80 7.27
CA LYS A 18 38.92 13.35 6.25
C LYS A 18 38.37 13.19 4.83
N VAL A 19 37.60 12.12 4.59
CA VAL A 19 36.88 11.90 3.31
C VAL A 19 35.76 12.94 3.15
N LYS A 20 34.98 13.19 4.20
CA LYS A 20 33.97 14.27 4.21
C LYS A 20 34.60 15.65 3.97
N HIS A 21 35.71 15.96 4.63
CA HIS A 21 36.40 17.24 4.45
C HIS A 21 36.95 17.41 3.03
N PHE A 22 37.47 16.35 2.42
CA PHE A 22 37.93 16.36 1.02
C PHE A 22 36.77 16.61 0.04
N LEU A 23 35.65 15.91 0.21
CA LEU A 23 34.45 16.10 -0.62
C LEU A 23 33.84 17.49 -0.45
N PHE A 24 33.82 18.02 0.78
CA PHE A 24 33.34 19.37 1.07
C PHE A 24 34.22 20.44 0.40
N ARG A 25 35.55 20.24 0.39
CA ARG A 25 36.50 21.14 -0.28
C ARG A 25 36.39 21.06 -1.81
N ALA A 26 36.27 19.86 -2.37
CA ALA A 26 36.06 19.65 -3.81
C ALA A 26 34.75 20.29 -4.30
N MET A 27 33.71 20.31 -3.47
CA MET A 27 32.43 20.98 -3.75
C MET A 27 32.54 22.51 -3.80
N GLN A 28 33.41 23.14 -2.99
CA GLN A 28 33.60 24.59 -2.99
C GLN A 28 34.46 25.09 -4.17
N GLU A 29 35.31 24.22 -4.72
CA GLU A 29 36.24 24.56 -5.82
C GLU A 29 35.69 24.26 -7.22
N LYS A 30 34.41 23.85 -7.36
CA LYS A 30 33.73 23.50 -8.63
C LYS A 30 34.55 22.60 -9.57
N ARG A 31 35.33 21.66 -9.03
CA ARG A 31 36.04 20.65 -9.83
C ARG A 31 35.16 19.42 -10.04
N ALA A 32 35.20 18.83 -11.24
CA ALA A 32 34.46 17.61 -11.56
C ALA A 32 35.04 16.42 -10.78
N LEU A 33 34.16 15.64 -10.14
CA LEU A 33 34.54 14.42 -9.44
C LEU A 33 34.72 13.29 -10.47
N PRO A 34 35.78 12.45 -10.36
CA PRO A 34 35.95 11.29 -11.22
C PRO A 34 34.81 10.27 -11.03
N SER A 35 34.53 9.50 -12.08
CA SER A 35 33.45 8.51 -12.10
C SER A 35 33.78 7.35 -11.17
N ILE A 36 32.76 6.77 -10.52
CA ILE A 36 32.95 5.61 -9.62
C ILE A 36 33.52 4.37 -10.35
N TYR A 37 33.52 4.38 -11.68
CA TYR A 37 33.98 3.31 -12.56
C TYR A 37 35.45 3.44 -12.98
N ASP A 38 36.14 4.52 -12.62
CA ASP A 38 37.58 4.70 -12.92
C ASP A 38 38.48 4.02 -11.87
N PHE A 39 37.91 3.27 -10.94
CA PHE A 39 38.64 2.49 -9.94
C PHE A 39 38.87 1.06 -10.43
N THR A 40 40.08 0.77 -10.89
CA THR A 40 40.52 -0.61 -11.14
C THR A 40 40.66 -1.36 -9.82
N LEU A 41 39.77 -2.33 -9.58
CA LEU A 41 39.82 -3.21 -8.42
C LEU A 41 40.97 -4.22 -8.53
N PRO A 42 41.71 -4.53 -7.45
CA PRO A 42 42.76 -5.54 -7.45
C PRO A 42 42.23 -6.94 -7.81
N THR A 43 43.05 -7.69 -8.54
CA THR A 43 42.76 -9.01 -9.16
C THR A 43 42.25 -10.07 -8.16
N GLU A 44 42.54 -9.92 -6.87
CA GLU A 44 42.13 -10.86 -5.81
C GLU A 44 40.62 -10.86 -5.53
N ILE A 45 39.90 -9.77 -5.81
CA ILE A 45 38.43 -9.70 -5.60
C ILE A 45 37.67 -10.44 -6.73
N SER A 46 38.25 -10.51 -7.93
CA SER A 46 37.64 -11.23 -9.04
C SER A 46 37.61 -12.75 -8.82
N GLN A 47 38.59 -13.30 -8.10
CA GLN A 47 38.65 -14.74 -7.81
C GLN A 47 37.66 -15.18 -6.73
N LEU A 48 37.32 -14.30 -5.78
CA LEU A 48 36.29 -14.57 -4.76
C LEU A 48 34.87 -14.63 -5.34
N PHE A 49 34.59 -13.90 -6.43
CA PHE A 49 33.28 -13.89 -7.07
C PHE A 49 32.97 -15.18 -7.83
N SER A 50 33.96 -15.81 -8.46
CA SER A 50 33.81 -17.07 -9.21
C SER A 50 33.54 -18.30 -8.33
N ALA A 51 33.84 -18.24 -7.03
CA ALA A 51 33.62 -19.37 -6.11
C ALA A 51 32.22 -19.39 -5.46
N GLN A 52 31.43 -18.31 -5.55
CA GLN A 52 30.10 -18.21 -4.94
C GLN A 52 28.93 -18.61 -5.86
N GLU A 53 29.19 -18.97 -7.11
CA GLU A 53 28.15 -19.30 -8.10
C GLU A 53 27.40 -20.62 -7.83
N SER A 54 27.85 -21.47 -6.91
CA SER A 54 27.25 -22.80 -6.67
C SER A 54 26.19 -22.86 -5.55
N LEU A 55 25.86 -21.75 -4.85
CA LEU A 55 24.88 -21.78 -3.74
C LEU A 55 23.82 -20.67 -3.71
N HIS A 56 23.69 -19.83 -4.74
CA HIS A 56 22.65 -18.79 -4.76
C HIS A 56 21.56 -19.05 -5.80
N GLN A 57 20.68 -19.99 -5.49
CA GLN A 57 19.35 -20.11 -6.09
C GLN A 57 18.35 -19.10 -5.49
N PHE A 58 18.82 -17.91 -5.14
CA PHE A 58 18.02 -16.77 -4.69
C PHE A 58 18.56 -15.51 -5.34
N SER A 59 17.99 -15.14 -6.49
CA SER A 59 18.21 -13.83 -7.09
C SER A 59 17.74 -12.75 -6.11
N LYS A 60 18.67 -11.92 -5.61
CA LYS A 60 18.31 -10.68 -4.91
C LYS A 60 17.60 -9.77 -5.91
N PRO A 61 16.45 -9.15 -5.55
CA PRO A 61 15.74 -8.27 -6.46
C PRO A 61 16.64 -7.07 -6.79
N THR A 62 16.76 -6.77 -8.07
CA THR A 62 17.57 -5.66 -8.58
C THR A 62 16.90 -4.32 -8.25
N SER A 63 17.68 -3.23 -8.24
CA SER A 63 17.18 -1.85 -8.01
C SER A 63 16.00 -1.48 -8.92
N ASN A 64 15.91 -2.09 -10.11
CA ASN A 64 14.81 -1.90 -11.06
C ASN A 64 13.50 -2.63 -10.64
N ASP A 65 13.56 -3.73 -9.89
CA ASP A 65 12.37 -4.47 -9.43
C ASP A 65 11.56 -3.67 -8.40
N VAL A 66 12.23 -2.80 -7.64
CA VAL A 66 11.60 -1.88 -6.68
C VAL A 66 10.76 -0.81 -7.41
N TYR A 67 11.09 -0.48 -8.67
CA TYR A 67 10.38 0.53 -9.46
C TYR A 67 9.14 -0.03 -10.19
N TYR A 68 9.15 -1.29 -10.64
CA TYR A 68 8.00 -1.91 -11.32
C TYR A 68 6.82 -2.27 -10.39
N GLN A 69 7.05 -2.36 -9.08
CA GLN A 69 5.98 -2.63 -8.10
C GLN A 69 4.99 -1.45 -7.93
N ARG A 70 5.36 -0.23 -8.35
CA ARG A 70 4.59 0.99 -8.08
C ARG A 70 3.38 1.20 -8.98
N ASN A 71 3.20 0.44 -10.08
CA ASN A 71 2.21 0.83 -11.10
C ASN A 71 1.41 -0.33 -11.73
N ILE A 72 1.02 -1.32 -10.93
CA ILE A 72 0.07 -2.35 -11.38
C ILE A 72 -1.35 -1.78 -11.23
N ARG A 73 -1.89 -1.24 -12.33
CA ARG A 73 -3.09 -0.38 -12.34
C ARG A 73 -4.42 -1.08 -12.05
N GLY A 74 -4.47 -2.40 -11.97
CA GLY A 74 -5.69 -3.15 -11.66
C GLY A 74 -5.38 -4.56 -11.23
N TRP A 75 -6.24 -5.15 -10.41
CA TRP A 75 -6.18 -6.57 -10.04
C TRP A 75 -6.79 -7.40 -11.15
N SER A 76 -6.07 -8.44 -11.61
CA SER A 76 -6.65 -9.43 -12.52
C SER A 76 -7.44 -10.49 -11.75
N ASP A 77 -8.33 -11.19 -12.45
CA ASP A 77 -9.07 -12.31 -11.86
C ASP A 77 -8.12 -13.44 -11.43
N ASP A 78 -7.02 -13.66 -12.15
CA ASP A 78 -5.98 -14.62 -11.76
C ASP A 78 -5.29 -14.23 -10.44
N GLU A 79 -4.94 -12.95 -10.28
CA GLU A 79 -4.37 -12.43 -9.02
C GLU A 79 -5.37 -12.56 -7.87
N ASP A 80 -6.65 -12.28 -8.11
CA ASP A 80 -7.71 -12.43 -7.12
C ASP A 80 -7.91 -13.90 -6.73
N ASN A 81 -7.82 -14.82 -7.68
CA ASN A 81 -7.92 -16.26 -7.44
C ASN A 81 -6.74 -16.77 -6.60
N LEU A 82 -5.51 -16.35 -6.93
CA LEU A 82 -4.32 -16.65 -6.14
C LEU A 82 -4.45 -16.10 -4.72
N LEU A 83 -4.96 -14.87 -4.57
CA LEU A 83 -5.18 -14.25 -3.27
C LEU A 83 -6.23 -15.02 -2.45
N ARG A 84 -7.36 -15.42 -3.05
CA ARG A 84 -8.37 -16.26 -2.39
C ARG A 84 -7.81 -17.60 -1.95
N GLN A 85 -7.06 -18.26 -2.82
CA GLN A 85 -6.44 -19.54 -2.52
C GLN A 85 -5.45 -19.41 -1.36
N ALA A 86 -4.59 -18.42 -1.38
CA ALA A 86 -3.61 -18.17 -0.33
C ALA A 86 -4.28 -17.86 1.01
N VAL A 87 -5.36 -17.06 1.02
CA VAL A 87 -6.12 -16.76 2.25
C VAL A 87 -6.88 -17.98 2.77
N SER A 88 -7.40 -18.83 1.89
CA SER A 88 -8.14 -20.04 2.28
C SER A 88 -7.31 -21.03 3.11
N GLN A 89 -5.98 -21.00 2.96
CA GLN A 89 -5.04 -21.84 3.71
C GLN A 89 -5.08 -21.54 5.22
N PHE A 90 -5.46 -20.32 5.62
CA PHE A 90 -5.45 -19.92 7.04
C PHE A 90 -6.67 -20.42 7.82
N LYS A 91 -7.72 -20.96 7.17
CA LYS A 91 -8.90 -21.61 7.80
C LYS A 91 -9.47 -20.88 9.03
N GLY A 92 -9.57 -19.55 8.97
CA GLY A 92 -10.11 -18.72 10.07
C GLY A 92 -9.13 -18.36 11.18
N ARG A 93 -7.85 -18.74 11.06
CA ARG A 93 -6.75 -18.22 11.89
C ARG A 93 -6.30 -16.84 11.39
N GLU A 94 -5.48 -16.17 12.19
CA GLU A 94 -4.85 -14.91 11.80
C GLU A 94 -4.12 -15.04 10.45
N ILE A 95 -4.47 -14.17 9.50
CA ILE A 95 -3.91 -14.18 8.16
C ILE A 95 -2.53 -13.53 8.20
N LYS A 96 -1.49 -14.33 7.95
CA LYS A 96 -0.12 -13.82 7.81
C LYS A 96 0.08 -13.28 6.39
N TRP A 97 -0.18 -11.99 6.23
CA TRP A 97 -0.13 -11.33 4.92
C TRP A 97 1.23 -11.45 4.21
N GLU A 98 2.33 -11.59 4.97
CA GLU A 98 3.66 -11.86 4.40
C GLU A 98 3.71 -13.18 3.62
N VAL A 99 3.05 -14.22 4.13
CA VAL A 99 2.96 -15.53 3.47
C VAL A 99 2.03 -15.44 2.27
N VAL A 100 0.93 -14.70 2.39
CA VAL A 100 -0.02 -14.46 1.29
C VAL A 100 0.68 -13.77 0.12
N ALA A 101 1.48 -12.72 0.39
CA ALA A 101 2.19 -11.98 -0.65
C ALA A 101 3.19 -12.83 -1.45
N ARG A 102 3.79 -13.86 -0.85
CA ARG A 102 4.66 -14.80 -1.58
C ARG A 102 3.93 -15.62 -2.64
N ASN A 103 2.61 -15.80 -2.48
CA ASN A 103 1.76 -16.54 -3.40
C ASN A 103 1.12 -15.66 -4.48
N VAL A 104 1.23 -14.33 -4.38
CA VAL A 104 0.68 -13.39 -5.36
C VAL A 104 1.83 -12.61 -5.99
N PRO A 105 2.36 -13.07 -7.14
CA PRO A 105 3.53 -12.45 -7.75
C PRO A 105 3.25 -10.97 -8.09
N ARG A 106 4.30 -10.14 -8.01
CA ARG A 106 4.25 -8.69 -8.31
C ARG A 106 3.37 -7.85 -7.36
N ARG A 107 2.67 -8.46 -6.39
CA ARG A 107 1.92 -7.74 -5.34
C ARG A 107 2.65 -7.77 -4.02
N ASN A 108 2.54 -6.68 -3.26
CA ASN A 108 3.06 -6.61 -1.90
C ASN A 108 2.01 -6.98 -0.85
N MET A 109 2.48 -7.22 0.37
CA MET A 109 1.64 -7.56 1.52
C MET A 109 0.49 -6.58 1.75
N LYS A 110 0.79 -5.27 1.67
CA LYS A 110 -0.19 -4.21 1.88
C LYS A 110 -1.30 -4.26 0.83
N GLN A 111 -0.94 -4.38 -0.45
CA GLN A 111 -1.87 -4.49 -1.57
C GLN A 111 -2.77 -5.72 -1.41
N CYS A 112 -2.20 -6.87 -1.04
CA CYS A 112 -2.97 -8.11 -0.83
C CYS A 112 -4.00 -7.94 0.30
N ARG A 113 -3.58 -7.34 1.43
CA ARG A 113 -4.46 -7.05 2.55
C ARG A 113 -5.59 -6.10 2.16
N GLU A 114 -5.27 -4.97 1.54
CA GLU A 114 -6.25 -3.98 1.10
C GLU A 114 -7.25 -4.59 0.11
N ARG A 115 -6.78 -5.40 -0.86
CA ARG A 115 -7.65 -6.08 -1.82
C ARG A 115 -8.60 -7.04 -1.13
N TRP A 116 -8.12 -7.80 -0.16
CA TRP A 116 -8.96 -8.71 0.60
C TRP A 116 -9.99 -7.96 1.44
N GLU A 117 -9.55 -7.03 2.29
CA GLU A 117 -10.40 -6.29 3.24
C GLU A 117 -11.45 -5.42 2.55
N PHE A 118 -11.19 -4.93 1.33
CA PHE A 118 -12.10 -4.02 0.64
C PHE A 118 -12.89 -4.62 -0.53
N HIS A 119 -12.48 -5.78 -1.08
CA HIS A 119 -13.11 -6.33 -2.29
C HIS A 119 -13.42 -7.83 -2.26
N LEU A 120 -12.50 -8.67 -1.75
CA LEU A 120 -12.62 -10.13 -1.87
C LEU A 120 -13.20 -10.83 -0.66
N ASN A 121 -13.11 -10.22 0.52
CA ASN A 121 -13.63 -10.82 1.74
C ASN A 121 -15.14 -11.13 1.58
N PRO A 122 -15.58 -12.38 1.79
CA PRO A 122 -16.97 -12.77 1.64
C PRO A 122 -17.93 -12.03 2.58
N ASN A 123 -17.42 -11.46 3.68
CA ASN A 123 -18.22 -10.67 4.60
C ASN A 123 -18.58 -9.28 4.06
N ILE A 124 -18.03 -8.88 2.91
CA ILE A 124 -18.34 -7.59 2.27
C ILE A 124 -19.65 -7.71 1.51
N ASN A 125 -20.61 -6.89 1.91
CA ASN A 125 -21.90 -6.80 1.24
C ASN A 125 -21.76 -5.98 -0.06
N LYS A 126 -22.01 -6.65 -1.18
CA LYS A 126 -21.98 -6.06 -2.55
C LYS A 126 -23.34 -5.59 -3.04
N GLU A 127 -24.41 -5.82 -2.27
CA GLU A 127 -25.76 -5.39 -2.62
C GLU A 127 -25.89 -3.87 -2.63
N PRO A 128 -26.89 -3.32 -3.34
CA PRO A 128 -27.18 -1.89 -3.31
C PRO A 128 -27.37 -1.36 -1.88
N PHE A 129 -26.99 -0.11 -1.63
CA PHE A 129 -27.25 0.54 -0.35
C PHE A 129 -28.75 0.69 -0.15
N THR A 130 -29.23 0.24 1.01
CA THR A 130 -30.63 0.40 1.41
C THR A 130 -30.90 1.83 1.88
N PRO A 131 -32.15 2.30 1.81
CA PRO A 131 -32.52 3.64 2.33
C PRO A 131 -32.19 3.82 3.82
N SER A 132 -32.18 2.74 4.60
CA SER A 132 -31.80 2.77 6.01
C SER A 132 -30.30 3.03 6.19
N GLU A 133 -29.46 2.37 5.40
CA GLU A 133 -28.02 2.62 5.38
C GLU A 133 -27.72 4.04 4.90
N ASP A 134 -28.37 4.50 3.83
CA ASP A 134 -28.19 5.87 3.31
C ASP A 134 -28.56 6.94 4.34
N ARG A 135 -29.69 6.76 5.05
CA ARG A 135 -30.07 7.62 6.17
C ARG A 135 -28.96 7.66 7.21
N HIS A 136 -28.48 6.49 7.63
CA HIS A 136 -27.43 6.39 8.64
C HIS A 136 -26.18 7.17 8.22
N ILE A 137 -25.73 6.97 6.98
CA ILE A 137 -24.57 7.67 6.41
C ILE A 137 -24.80 9.19 6.43
N ILE A 138 -25.95 9.67 5.98
CA ILE A 138 -26.28 11.10 5.98
C ILE A 138 -26.29 11.66 7.41
N THR A 139 -26.95 10.99 8.34
CA THR A 139 -27.06 11.44 9.73
C THR A 139 -25.69 11.49 10.40
N GLN A 140 -24.88 10.44 10.25
CA GLN A 140 -23.56 10.40 10.89
C GLN A 140 -22.56 11.33 10.23
N GLN A 141 -22.59 11.49 8.90
CA GLN A 141 -21.73 12.47 8.23
C GLN A 141 -22.02 13.88 8.79
N ARG A 142 -23.29 14.27 8.92
CA ARG A 142 -23.65 15.59 9.48
C ARG A 142 -23.10 15.83 10.89
N LYS A 143 -22.93 14.76 11.68
CA LYS A 143 -22.43 14.83 13.07
C LYS A 143 -20.91 14.76 13.16
N LEU A 144 -20.29 13.84 12.41
CA LEU A 144 -18.89 13.43 12.56
C LEU A 144 -17.98 13.95 11.43
N GLY A 145 -18.57 14.43 10.34
CA GLY A 145 -17.88 14.75 9.09
C GLY A 145 -17.45 13.50 8.32
N ASN A 146 -16.30 13.59 7.64
CA ASN A 146 -15.78 12.55 6.74
C ASN A 146 -15.04 11.41 7.47
N ARG A 147 -15.52 11.00 8.65
CA ARG A 147 -14.93 9.92 9.46
C ARG A 147 -15.46 8.55 9.02
N TRP A 148 -15.15 8.15 7.78
CA TRP A 148 -15.75 6.98 7.13
C TRP A 148 -15.52 5.65 7.84
N THR A 149 -14.41 5.50 8.56
CA THR A 149 -14.13 4.30 9.37
C THR A 149 -15.17 4.15 10.48
N ILE A 150 -15.38 5.20 11.26
CA ILE A 150 -16.37 5.23 12.36
C ILE A 150 -17.80 5.07 11.82
N ILE A 151 -18.12 5.68 10.68
CA ILE A 151 -19.45 5.55 10.08
C ILE A 151 -19.69 4.10 9.59
N ALA A 152 -18.66 3.43 9.06
CA ALA A 152 -18.79 2.06 8.58
C ALA A 152 -18.87 1.01 9.70
N GLU A 153 -18.33 1.29 10.90
CA GLU A 153 -18.43 0.38 12.07
C GLU A 153 -19.88 0.05 12.45
N GLN A 154 -20.83 0.95 12.15
CA GLN A 154 -22.25 0.77 12.44
C GLN A 154 -23.04 0.19 11.26
N LEU A 155 -22.36 -0.20 10.17
CA LEU A 155 -22.95 -0.75 8.95
C LEU A 155 -22.35 -2.14 8.67
N PRO A 156 -22.99 -3.23 9.15
CA PRO A 156 -22.42 -4.56 9.01
C PRO A 156 -22.24 -4.94 7.54
N GLY A 157 -21.04 -5.42 7.21
CA GLY A 157 -20.66 -5.80 5.85
C GLY A 157 -20.34 -4.63 4.91
N ARG A 158 -20.44 -3.37 5.35
CA ARG A 158 -19.99 -2.21 4.56
C ARG A 158 -18.59 -1.79 4.99
N THR A 159 -17.76 -1.46 4.01
CA THR A 159 -16.40 -0.96 4.25
C THR A 159 -16.39 0.57 4.25
N SER A 160 -15.42 1.18 4.93
CA SER A 160 -15.24 2.65 4.93
C SER A 160 -15.08 3.22 3.53
N SER A 161 -14.40 2.48 2.64
CA SER A 161 -14.30 2.78 1.21
C SER A 161 -15.65 2.78 0.50
N SER A 162 -16.51 1.78 0.78
CA SER A 162 -17.85 1.70 0.18
C SER A 162 -18.76 2.85 0.63
N VAL A 163 -18.71 3.22 1.91
CA VAL A 163 -19.47 4.35 2.49
C VAL A 163 -19.00 5.67 1.88
N LYS A 164 -17.68 5.90 1.84
CA LYS A 164 -17.08 7.06 1.18
C LYS A 164 -17.53 7.14 -0.27
N ASN A 165 -17.49 6.03 -1.00
CA ASN A 165 -17.91 5.98 -2.40
C ASN A 165 -19.39 6.33 -2.54
N ARG A 166 -20.27 5.73 -1.73
CA ARG A 166 -21.71 6.01 -1.72
C ARG A 166 -22.01 7.49 -1.48
N TRP A 167 -21.29 8.10 -0.54
CA TRP A 167 -21.41 9.53 -0.26
C TRP A 167 -21.09 10.40 -1.48
N TYR A 168 -19.91 10.24 -2.07
CA TYR A 168 -19.48 11.11 -3.17
C TYR A 168 -20.19 10.84 -4.50
N THR A 169 -20.61 9.60 -4.74
CA THR A 169 -21.27 9.22 -5.99
C THR A 169 -22.74 9.57 -6.01
N VAL A 170 -23.44 9.40 -4.87
CA VAL A 170 -24.90 9.54 -4.76
C VAL A 170 -25.29 10.58 -3.73
N LEU A 171 -25.01 10.36 -2.44
CA LEU A 171 -25.66 11.11 -1.36
C LEU A 171 -25.34 12.60 -1.35
N LYS A 172 -24.11 12.98 -1.70
CA LYS A 172 -23.67 14.38 -1.77
C LYS A 172 -24.39 15.17 -2.88
N LYS A 173 -24.88 14.48 -3.91
CA LYS A 173 -25.55 15.10 -5.07
C LYS A 173 -27.06 15.25 -4.88
N LEU A 174 -27.61 14.68 -3.81
CA LEU A 174 -29.04 14.74 -3.54
C LEU A 174 -29.49 16.15 -3.17
N THR A 175 -30.66 16.51 -3.64
CA THR A 175 -31.36 17.74 -3.28
C THR A 175 -31.85 17.68 -1.82
N PRO A 176 -32.09 18.83 -1.16
CA PRO A 176 -32.64 18.85 0.19
C PRO A 176 -33.96 18.07 0.34
N LYS A 177 -34.80 18.06 -0.71
CA LYS A 177 -36.07 17.31 -0.73
C LYS A 177 -35.84 15.80 -0.66
N GLU A 178 -34.95 15.27 -1.49
CA GLU A 178 -34.59 13.85 -1.53
C GLU A 178 -33.94 13.39 -0.22
N VAL A 179 -33.04 14.22 0.34
CA VAL A 179 -32.44 13.94 1.65
C VAL A 179 -33.50 13.87 2.73
N ASN A 180 -34.44 14.81 2.77
CA ASN A 180 -35.53 14.77 3.75
C ASN A 180 -36.42 13.53 3.59
N GLN A 181 -36.69 13.09 2.36
CA GLN A 181 -37.43 11.86 2.10
C GLN A 181 -36.71 10.63 2.68
N ILE A 182 -35.39 10.51 2.45
CA ILE A 182 -34.57 9.43 3.01
C ILE A 182 -34.55 9.48 4.54
N LEU A 183 -34.47 10.66 5.13
CA LEU A 183 -34.47 10.84 6.58
C LEU A 183 -35.85 10.56 7.22
N ASN A 184 -36.96 10.72 6.50
CA ASN A 184 -38.31 10.54 7.04
C ASN A 184 -38.87 9.11 6.94
N TYR A 185 -38.26 8.24 6.12
CA TYR A 185 -38.69 6.84 5.89
C TYR A 185 -38.97 5.95 7.14
N GLN A 186 -38.35 6.12 8.33
CA GLN A 186 -38.72 5.35 9.55
C GLN A 186 -39.91 5.89 10.33
N ALA A 187 -40.28 7.18 10.17
CA ALA A 187 -41.48 7.73 10.81
C ALA A 187 -42.76 7.02 10.31
N VAL A 188 -42.72 6.52 9.07
CA VAL A 188 -43.81 5.77 8.43
C VAL A 188 -43.88 4.31 8.91
N ILE A 189 -42.73 3.68 9.19
CA ILE A 189 -42.69 2.28 9.64
C ILE A 189 -43.04 2.15 11.13
N GLN A 190 -42.55 3.06 12.00
CA GLN A 190 -42.90 3.08 13.42
C GLN A 190 -44.39 3.38 13.67
N SER A 191 -45.01 4.22 12.82
CA SER A 191 -46.46 4.51 12.89
C SER A 191 -47.33 3.35 12.36
N SER A 192 -46.78 2.47 11.52
CA SER A 192 -47.48 1.29 10.99
C SER A 192 -47.39 0.07 11.92
N THR A 193 -46.25 -0.16 12.58
CA THR A 193 -46.09 -1.26 13.55
C THR A 193 -46.82 -1.01 14.88
N ALA A 194 -46.95 0.26 15.30
CA ALA A 194 -47.71 0.65 16.49
C ALA A 194 -49.24 0.40 16.36
N LYS A 195 -49.76 0.24 15.14
CA LYS A 195 -51.18 -0.08 14.90
C LYS A 195 -51.51 -1.58 14.95
N LEU A 196 -50.51 -2.45 14.88
CA LEU A 196 -50.69 -3.91 14.88
C LEU A 196 -50.73 -4.54 16.29
N HIS A 197 -50.26 -3.84 17.33
CA HIS A 197 -50.28 -4.33 18.72
C HIS A 197 -51.47 -3.80 19.55
N LYS A 198 -52.49 -3.24 18.90
CA LYS A 198 -53.75 -2.77 19.54
C LYS A 198 -54.97 -3.54 19.03
N LYS A 199 -54.85 -4.85 18.85
CA LYS A 199 -55.98 -5.76 18.61
C LYS A 199 -55.87 -6.97 19.53
#